data_AF-A0A7K1T985-F1
#
_entry.id   AF-A0A7K1T985-F1
#
_cell.length_a   1.000
_cell.length_b   1.000
_cell.length_c   1.000
_cell.angle_alpha   90.00
_cell.angle_beta   90.00
_cell.angle_gamma   90.00
#
_symmetry.space_group_name_H-M   'P 1'
#
loop_
_entity.id
_entity.type
_entity.pdbx_description
1 polymer ?
#
loop_
_entity_poly.entity_id
_entity_poly.type
_entity_poly.pdbx_seq_one_letter_code
_entity_poly.pdbx_strand_id
1 'polypeptide(L)'
;MRTTLQNVMLHLASALRVGKGLLLAGALLATLAAAHAQTPADTTEYTLRVAAKKTINNSQTNGKAGFSAYQEYPTRTVAQLQNFTPAEVKLSKYGGRLDKRTTATGFFHVQKIGGRWWAIDPAGYYYLHNALNDLQPGNSARNEQALKAQFGNRAGWLAATRKLLFSNGFNGSGAWSATQDIRASKDQNQQPLAYTVNLDFMSGYGNQRGGTYVQPGHKGYPNDAIFVFDPGFEAFCEAHAKQLSQYKQDPNLFGYFSDNELPLLRKNLDGYLALPPSEPGYQAAKKWADERGISPATITDQNRQDFLAFAAERYFSIVAKALKKYDPNHMYLGCRFHGAQRYYPELLRVAGKYLDVVSINYYNNWTPEKQWVADWETLTGKPFIVTEWYVKGEDAPGLANTAGAGWVVKTQADRGLFYQNFTLGLLESKNCVGWHWFKYQDNDPTKEGAEPSNTNANKGIVDNTFQPYQPLLDKMKELNQQMYHLADFFDSRSPHQP
;
A
#
# COMPACT_ATOMS: atom_id res chain seq x y z
N MET A 1 33.27 64.66 -12.28
CA MET A 1 32.71 63.51 -13.02
C MET A 1 32.91 62.25 -12.20
N ARG A 2 31.78 61.69 -11.73
CA ARG A 2 31.42 60.27 -11.49
C ARG A 2 32.42 59.36 -10.74
N THR A 3 32.31 59.06 -9.43
CA THR A 3 31.32 58.26 -8.63
C THR A 3 31.31 56.76 -8.95
N THR A 4 31.36 55.78 -8.02
CA THR A 4 31.38 55.71 -6.53
C THR A 4 31.41 54.20 -6.18
N LEU A 5 32.43 53.67 -5.47
CA LEU A 5 32.47 53.32 -4.02
C LEU A 5 31.49 52.15 -3.68
N GLN A 6 31.72 51.15 -2.81
CA GLN A 6 32.53 50.87 -1.60
C GLN A 6 31.84 49.63 -0.96
N ASN A 7 32.32 48.84 0.00
CA ASN A 7 33.59 48.51 0.66
C ASN A 7 33.20 47.42 1.70
N VAL A 8 33.93 46.32 1.81
CA VAL A 8 34.88 45.98 2.91
C VAL A 8 34.32 45.03 3.96
N MET A 9 34.81 43.78 3.89
CA MET A 9 35.10 42.92 5.05
C MET A 9 36.24 43.53 5.88
N LEU A 10 36.22 43.25 7.20
CA LEU A 10 37.20 43.55 8.26
C LEU A 10 37.00 44.85 9.03
N HIS A 11 36.66 44.69 10.33
CA HIS A 11 37.36 45.40 11.39
C HIS A 11 37.77 44.42 12.48
N LEU A 12 39.06 44.51 12.83
CA LEU A 12 39.80 43.71 13.80
C LEU A 12 39.32 43.94 15.24
N ALA A 13 39.53 42.90 16.04
CA ALA A 13 39.57 42.94 17.49
C ALA A 13 40.59 43.98 18.02
N SER A 14 40.16 44.86 18.91
CA SER A 14 40.93 45.25 20.11
C SER A 14 40.07 46.07 21.08
N ALA A 15 39.81 45.53 22.27
CA ALA A 15 39.74 46.26 23.54
C ALA A 15 39.51 45.25 24.67
N LEU A 16 40.51 45.12 25.54
CA LEU A 16 40.54 44.26 26.71
C LEU A 16 40.06 45.04 27.95
N ARG A 17 39.43 44.32 28.90
CA ARG A 17 39.06 44.70 30.30
C ARG A 17 37.75 45.52 30.40
N VAL A 18 36.77 45.22 31.25
CA VAL A 18 36.73 44.78 32.66
C VAL A 18 35.35 44.14 32.93
N GLY A 19 35.25 43.16 33.85
CA GLY A 19 34.02 42.98 34.64
C GLY A 19 33.38 41.60 34.60
N LYS A 20 33.36 40.95 35.77
CA LYS A 20 32.69 39.69 36.10
C LYS A 20 31.19 39.74 35.76
N GLY A 21 30.64 38.62 35.27
CA GLY A 21 29.19 38.42 35.22
C GLY A 21 28.77 37.12 34.53
N LEU A 22 28.14 36.24 35.30
CA LEU A 22 27.40 35.05 34.87
C LEU A 22 26.63 35.24 33.56
N LEU A 23 26.72 34.28 32.63
CA LEU A 23 25.63 33.81 31.76
C LEU A 23 26.12 32.61 30.93
N LEU A 24 25.76 31.39 31.36
CA LEU A 24 25.74 30.21 30.48
C LEU A 24 24.62 30.44 29.46
N ALA A 25 24.97 30.85 28.25
CA ALA A 25 24.05 30.98 27.13
C ALA A 25 24.40 29.96 26.05
N GLY A 26 23.53 28.95 25.91
CA GLY A 26 23.10 28.40 24.63
C GLY A 26 24.17 27.86 23.67
N ALA A 27 24.67 26.65 23.94
CA ALA A 27 25.08 25.76 22.85
C ALA A 27 23.80 25.12 22.26
N LEU A 28 23.07 25.88 21.45
CA LEU A 28 22.10 25.31 20.53
C LEU A 28 22.92 24.71 19.38
N LEU A 29 23.34 23.46 19.54
CA LEU A 29 23.79 22.65 18.40
C LEU A 29 22.57 22.50 17.49
N ALA A 30 22.50 23.34 16.45
CA ALA A 30 21.68 23.12 15.29
C ALA A 30 22.16 21.83 14.63
N THR A 31 21.58 20.69 15.02
CA THR A 31 21.59 19.50 14.20
C THR A 31 20.74 19.83 12.98
N LEU A 32 21.38 20.40 11.96
CA LEU A 32 20.93 20.30 10.59
C LEU A 32 20.79 18.80 10.31
N ALA A 33 19.55 18.30 10.44
CA ALA A 33 19.17 17.03 9.86
C ALA A 33 19.26 17.20 8.35
N ALA A 34 20.48 17.04 7.82
CA ALA A 34 20.68 16.67 6.44
C ALA A 34 19.86 15.39 6.26
N ALA A 35 18.80 15.51 5.48
CA ALA A 35 18.02 14.38 5.00
C ALA A 35 19.03 13.37 4.42
N HIS A 36 19.30 12.31 5.18
CA HIS A 36 20.01 11.15 4.68
C HIS A 36 19.02 10.44 3.76
N ALA A 37 18.85 10.97 2.55
CA ALA A 37 18.60 10.12 1.42
C ALA A 37 19.83 9.21 1.36
N GLN A 38 19.73 8.02 1.95
CA GLN A 38 20.48 6.88 1.42
C GLN A 38 19.97 6.74 -0.02
N THR A 39 20.57 7.50 -0.95
CA THR A 39 20.71 7.04 -2.31
C THR A 39 21.17 5.59 -2.17
N PRO A 40 20.50 4.61 -2.82
CA PRO A 40 21.14 3.33 -3.05
C PRO A 40 22.48 3.70 -3.69
N ALA A 41 23.54 3.70 -2.87
CA ALA A 41 24.89 3.88 -3.34
C ALA A 41 25.02 2.88 -4.49
N ASP A 42 25.66 3.28 -5.56
CA ASP A 42 25.88 2.48 -6.76
C ASP A 42 26.47 1.11 -6.39
N THR A 43 25.63 0.18 -5.93
CA THR A 43 25.93 -1.23 -5.90
C THR A 43 26.05 -1.62 -7.37
N THR A 44 26.81 -2.66 -7.63
CA THR A 44 26.96 -3.22 -8.97
C THR A 44 25.64 -3.62 -9.64
N GLU A 45 24.51 -3.65 -8.91
CA GLU A 45 23.19 -4.04 -9.42
C GLU A 45 22.28 -2.87 -9.80
N TYR A 46 22.52 -1.64 -9.33
CA TYR A 46 21.70 -0.45 -9.66
C TYR A 46 22.28 0.31 -10.86
N THR A 47 22.56 -0.40 -11.94
CA THR A 47 23.26 0.18 -13.12
C THR A 47 22.34 0.87 -14.11
N LEU A 48 21.02 0.69 -14.04
CA LEU A 48 20.07 1.40 -14.88
C LEU A 48 19.62 2.71 -14.25
N ARG A 49 19.22 3.64 -15.12
CA ARG A 49 18.51 4.86 -14.75
C ARG A 49 17.19 4.93 -15.49
N VAL A 50 16.14 5.27 -14.76
CA VAL A 50 14.81 5.47 -15.34
C VAL A 50 14.36 6.88 -15.00
N ALA A 51 14.01 7.63 -16.04
CA ALA A 51 13.46 8.96 -15.90
C ALA A 51 12.02 8.88 -15.37
N ALA A 52 11.75 9.51 -14.24
CA ALA A 52 10.40 9.63 -13.70
C ALA A 52 10.11 11.03 -13.13
N LYS A 53 8.84 11.42 -13.11
CA LYS A 53 8.34 12.60 -12.41
C LYS A 53 7.30 12.19 -11.36
N LYS A 54 7.38 12.80 -10.17
CA LYS A 54 6.46 12.55 -9.08
C LYS A 54 5.16 13.31 -9.31
N THR A 55 4.04 12.73 -8.94
CA THR A 55 2.77 13.46 -8.83
C THR A 55 2.80 14.32 -7.57
N ILE A 56 2.65 15.63 -7.71
CA ILE A 56 2.64 16.60 -6.60
C ILE A 56 1.22 16.75 -6.06
N ASN A 57 0.25 16.89 -6.96
CA ASN A 57 -1.16 16.98 -6.64
C ASN A 57 -1.98 16.29 -7.74
N ASN A 58 -2.89 15.42 -7.32
CA ASN A 58 -3.87 14.80 -8.21
C ASN A 58 -4.85 15.87 -8.71
N SER A 59 -5.37 15.71 -9.93
CA SER A 59 -6.44 16.58 -10.43
C SER A 59 -7.67 16.47 -9.53
N GLN A 60 -7.95 17.50 -8.73
CA GLN A 60 -9.20 17.63 -8.00
C GLN A 60 -10.25 18.22 -8.93
N THR A 61 -10.76 17.43 -9.89
CA THR A 61 -11.92 17.80 -10.75
C THR A 61 -11.81 19.10 -11.57
N ASN A 62 -10.74 19.90 -11.42
CA ASN A 62 -10.54 21.25 -11.97
C ASN A 62 -9.37 21.35 -12.96
N GLY A 63 -8.78 20.20 -13.34
CA GLY A 63 -7.97 20.10 -14.55
C GLY A 63 -6.51 20.50 -14.45
N LYS A 64 -5.90 20.58 -13.26
CA LYS A 64 -4.43 20.77 -13.15
C LYS A 64 -3.80 19.75 -12.20
N ALA A 65 -3.28 18.67 -12.75
CA ALA A 65 -2.31 17.83 -12.05
C ALA A 65 -0.94 18.50 -12.11
N GLY A 66 -0.24 18.52 -10.98
CA GLY A 66 1.14 18.99 -10.90
C GLY A 66 2.10 17.82 -10.86
N PHE A 67 3.20 17.94 -11.59
CA PHE A 67 4.28 16.97 -11.57
C PHE A 67 5.60 17.67 -11.27
N SER A 68 6.51 16.96 -10.62
CA SER A 68 7.90 17.42 -10.51
C SER A 68 8.57 17.47 -11.88
N ALA A 69 9.75 18.06 -11.96
CA ALA A 69 10.66 17.80 -13.08
C ALA A 69 11.01 16.30 -13.13
N TYR A 70 11.36 15.83 -14.33
CA TYR A 70 11.94 14.49 -14.50
C TYR A 70 13.27 14.41 -13.74
N GLN A 71 13.47 13.28 -13.08
CA GLN A 71 14.74 12.91 -12.45
C GLN A 71 15.07 11.47 -12.84
N GLU A 72 16.37 11.17 -12.88
CA GLU A 72 16.88 9.84 -13.18
C GLU A 72 17.00 9.03 -11.88
N TYR A 73 16.25 7.94 -11.77
CA TYR A 73 16.24 7.10 -10.57
C TYR A 73 17.05 5.82 -10.78
N PRO A 74 17.99 5.48 -9.86
CA PRO A 74 18.69 4.20 -9.88
C PRO A 74 17.70 3.04 -9.87
N THR A 75 17.88 2.11 -10.78
CA THR A 75 16.95 1.02 -11.05
C THR A 75 17.71 -0.28 -11.24
N ARG A 76 17.23 -1.36 -10.62
CA ARG A 76 17.73 -2.72 -10.84
C ARG A 76 16.65 -3.64 -11.39
N THR A 77 17.08 -4.69 -12.06
CA THR A 77 16.26 -5.72 -12.71
C THR A 77 16.84 -7.10 -12.40
N VAL A 78 16.09 -8.16 -12.70
CA VAL A 78 16.58 -9.54 -12.54
C VAL A 78 17.89 -9.75 -13.30
N ALA A 79 18.01 -9.16 -14.49
CA ALA A 79 19.21 -9.24 -15.33
C ALA A 79 20.45 -8.54 -14.74
N GLN A 80 20.29 -7.63 -13.77
CA GLN A 80 21.42 -7.00 -13.06
C GLN A 80 21.89 -7.81 -11.84
N LEU A 81 21.15 -8.82 -11.40
CA LEU A 81 21.49 -9.53 -10.18
C LEU A 81 22.75 -10.38 -10.36
N GLN A 82 23.78 -10.10 -9.58
CA GLN A 82 25.03 -10.84 -9.63
C GLN A 82 24.84 -12.24 -9.04
N ASN A 83 25.34 -13.25 -9.77
CA ASN A 83 25.28 -14.65 -9.40
C ASN A 83 23.85 -15.21 -9.24
N PHE A 84 22.84 -14.53 -9.77
CA PHE A 84 21.50 -15.08 -9.87
C PHE A 84 21.38 -15.95 -11.12
N THR A 85 20.95 -17.19 -10.96
CA THR A 85 20.62 -18.09 -12.08
C THR A 85 19.13 -18.41 -12.01
N PRO A 86 18.33 -18.03 -13.02
CA PRO A 86 16.92 -18.40 -13.09
C PRO A 86 16.75 -19.92 -13.07
N ALA A 87 15.70 -20.39 -12.40
CA ALA A 87 15.31 -21.79 -12.45
C ALA A 87 13.79 -21.94 -12.39
N GLU A 88 13.30 -23.14 -12.66
CA GLU A 88 11.86 -23.42 -12.59
C GLU A 88 11.47 -23.88 -11.18
N VAL A 89 10.27 -23.49 -10.74
CA VAL A 89 9.65 -24.01 -9.52
C VAL A 89 8.30 -24.61 -9.90
N LYS A 90 8.11 -25.90 -9.62
CA LYS A 90 6.80 -26.54 -9.78
C LYS A 90 5.86 -26.02 -8.69
N LEU A 91 4.63 -25.69 -9.08
CA LEU A 91 3.64 -25.09 -8.19
C LEU A 91 2.51 -26.05 -7.84
N SER A 92 1.99 -25.91 -6.62
CA SER A 92 0.73 -26.50 -6.19
C SER A 92 -0.42 -25.88 -6.98
N LYS A 93 -1.62 -26.47 -6.88
CA LYS A 93 -2.81 -25.87 -7.51
C LYS A 93 -3.13 -24.46 -7.00
N TYR A 94 -2.74 -24.13 -5.76
CA TYR A 94 -2.93 -22.81 -5.15
C TYR A 94 -1.82 -21.82 -5.51
N GLY A 95 -0.77 -22.28 -6.20
CA GLY A 95 0.38 -21.46 -6.61
C GLY A 95 1.55 -21.45 -5.62
N GLY A 96 1.51 -22.26 -4.55
CA GLY A 96 2.64 -22.44 -3.63
C GLY A 96 3.72 -23.35 -4.22
N ARG A 97 4.97 -23.22 -3.79
CA ARG A 97 6.10 -23.99 -4.34
C ARG A 97 6.13 -25.44 -3.82
N LEU A 98 6.13 -26.43 -4.72
CA LEU A 98 6.02 -27.85 -4.34
C LEU A 98 7.24 -28.44 -3.63
N ASP A 99 8.39 -27.79 -3.74
CA ASP A 99 9.66 -28.22 -3.13
C ASP A 99 9.80 -27.82 -1.65
N LYS A 100 8.93 -26.95 -1.13
CA LYS A 100 8.93 -26.55 0.30
C LYS A 100 7.52 -26.57 0.90
N ARG A 101 7.34 -27.38 1.94
CA ARG A 101 6.04 -27.64 2.57
C ARG A 101 6.13 -27.64 4.11
N THR A 102 5.08 -27.14 4.75
CA THR A 102 4.80 -27.19 6.20
C THR A 102 3.41 -27.83 6.42
N THR A 103 2.88 -27.75 7.64
CA THR A 103 1.55 -28.27 7.98
C THR A 103 0.46 -27.63 7.13
N ALA A 104 -0.34 -28.47 6.48
CA ALA A 104 -1.53 -28.03 5.75
C ALA A 104 -2.67 -27.76 6.73
N THR A 105 -3.26 -26.57 6.66
CA THR A 105 -4.41 -26.17 7.51
C THR A 105 -5.74 -26.16 6.74
N GLY A 106 -5.69 -26.29 5.41
CA GLY A 106 -6.84 -26.10 4.54
C GLY A 106 -7.13 -24.63 4.19
N PHE A 107 -6.37 -23.68 4.73
CA PHE A 107 -6.54 -22.23 4.49
C PHE A 107 -5.20 -21.54 4.30
N PHE A 108 -5.21 -20.40 3.59
CA PHE A 108 -4.05 -19.52 3.58
C PHE A 108 -3.76 -18.99 5.00
N HIS A 109 -2.50 -19.05 5.41
CA HIS A 109 -2.02 -18.50 6.67
C HIS A 109 -0.59 -17.99 6.52
N VAL A 110 0.01 -17.45 7.58
CA VAL A 110 1.41 -17.00 7.56
C VAL A 110 2.25 -17.71 8.61
N GLN A 111 3.51 -17.97 8.28
CA GLN A 111 4.49 -18.58 9.17
C GLN A 111 5.87 -17.99 8.93
N LYS A 112 6.61 -17.70 10.02
CA LYS A 112 8.04 -17.35 9.94
C LYS A 112 8.87 -18.63 9.96
N ILE A 113 9.62 -18.89 8.88
CA ILE A 113 10.43 -20.10 8.70
C ILE A 113 11.82 -19.69 8.19
N GLY A 114 12.88 -20.13 8.86
CA GLY A 114 14.26 -19.78 8.47
C GLY A 114 14.55 -18.28 8.52
N GLY A 115 13.84 -17.53 9.37
CA GLY A 115 13.97 -16.07 9.47
C GLY A 115 13.14 -15.26 8.45
N ARG A 116 12.53 -15.90 7.45
CA ARG A 116 11.62 -15.27 6.49
C ARG A 116 10.16 -15.59 6.81
N TRP A 117 9.30 -14.60 6.69
CA TRP A 117 7.86 -14.82 6.64
C TRP A 117 7.43 -15.30 5.27
N TRP A 118 6.62 -16.35 5.28
CA TRP A 118 5.93 -16.87 4.12
C TRP A 118 4.43 -16.82 4.39
N ALA A 119 3.65 -16.51 3.36
CA ALA A 119 2.31 -17.07 3.33
C ALA A 119 2.45 -18.58 3.06
N ILE A 120 1.50 -19.35 3.55
CA ILE A 120 1.43 -20.80 3.37
C ILE A 120 0.09 -21.08 2.70
N ASP A 121 0.11 -21.81 1.59
CA ASP A 121 -1.10 -22.17 0.87
C ASP A 121 -1.93 -23.23 1.64
N PRO A 122 -3.20 -23.44 1.26
CA PRO A 122 -4.07 -24.42 1.93
C PRO A 122 -3.52 -25.85 2.02
N ALA A 123 -2.65 -26.24 1.08
CA ALA A 123 -2.01 -27.56 1.04
C ALA A 123 -0.69 -27.62 1.82
N GLY A 124 -0.26 -26.51 2.43
CA GLY A 124 0.93 -26.38 3.26
C GLY A 124 2.17 -25.91 2.51
N TYR A 125 2.09 -25.51 1.24
CA TYR A 125 3.28 -25.10 0.47
C TYR A 125 3.59 -23.62 0.66
N TYR A 126 4.87 -23.27 0.57
CA TYR A 126 5.31 -21.88 0.77
C TYR A 126 4.78 -21.02 -0.38
N TYR A 127 4.28 -19.84 -0.06
CA TYR A 127 3.50 -19.01 -0.97
C TYR A 127 3.89 -17.54 -0.86
N LEU A 128 3.89 -16.86 -2.02
CA LEU A 128 3.95 -15.40 -2.15
C LEU A 128 2.73 -14.95 -2.95
N HIS A 129 1.93 -14.05 -2.40
CA HIS A 129 0.70 -13.59 -3.04
C HIS A 129 0.99 -12.47 -4.03
N ASN A 130 1.03 -12.79 -5.33
CA ASN A 130 1.30 -11.84 -6.40
C ASN A 130 0.04 -11.61 -7.23
N ALA A 131 -0.56 -10.44 -7.07
CA ALA A 131 -1.91 -10.16 -7.52
C ALA A 131 -2.06 -8.81 -8.22
N LEU A 132 -3.23 -8.60 -8.82
CA LEU A 132 -3.70 -7.31 -9.32
C LEU A 132 -4.90 -6.85 -8.51
N ASN A 133 -4.96 -5.57 -8.15
CA ASN A 133 -6.20 -4.98 -7.67
C ASN A 133 -7.14 -4.63 -8.83
N ASP A 134 -8.41 -4.38 -8.50
CA ASP A 134 -9.48 -4.00 -9.42
C ASP A 134 -9.55 -4.94 -10.61
N LEU A 135 -9.37 -6.25 -10.38
CA LEU A 135 -9.44 -7.30 -11.41
C LEU A 135 -10.89 -7.49 -11.83
N GLN A 136 -11.37 -6.54 -12.63
CA GLN A 136 -12.69 -6.51 -13.22
C GLN A 136 -12.69 -5.63 -14.48
N PRO A 137 -13.62 -5.87 -15.42
CA PRO A 137 -13.87 -4.96 -16.51
C PRO A 137 -14.28 -3.58 -15.97
N GLY A 138 -13.74 -2.53 -16.58
CA GLY A 138 -14.27 -1.18 -16.44
C GLY A 138 -15.73 -1.11 -16.89
N ASN A 139 -16.44 -0.10 -16.41
CA ASN A 139 -17.88 0.04 -16.56
C ASN A 139 -18.29 1.33 -17.29
N SER A 140 -17.40 1.89 -18.11
CA SER A 140 -17.81 2.89 -19.09
C SER A 140 -18.50 2.21 -20.28
N ALA A 141 -19.30 2.97 -21.04
CA ALA A 141 -19.91 2.46 -22.28
C ALA A 141 -18.85 1.89 -23.26
N ARG A 142 -17.66 2.49 -23.31
CA ARG A 142 -16.53 2.01 -24.12
C ARG A 142 -15.99 0.68 -23.60
N ASN A 143 -15.78 0.52 -22.30
CA ASN A 143 -15.30 -0.74 -21.73
C ASN A 143 -16.33 -1.86 -21.93
N GLU A 144 -17.62 -1.57 -21.77
CA GLU A 144 -18.71 -2.53 -22.00
C GLU A 144 -18.76 -2.99 -23.46
N GLN A 145 -18.62 -2.05 -24.41
CA GLN A 145 -18.53 -2.37 -25.82
C GLN A 145 -17.32 -3.26 -26.14
N ALA A 146 -16.14 -2.91 -25.61
CA ALA A 146 -14.92 -3.69 -25.80
C ALA A 146 -15.03 -5.10 -25.20
N LEU A 147 -15.66 -5.23 -24.02
CA LEU A 147 -15.86 -6.53 -23.36
C LEU A 147 -16.74 -7.42 -24.20
N LYS A 148 -17.86 -6.88 -24.71
CA LYS A 148 -18.77 -7.63 -25.58
C LYS A 148 -18.08 -8.04 -26.88
N ALA A 149 -17.33 -7.12 -27.49
CA ALA A 149 -16.65 -7.38 -28.76
C ALA A 149 -15.55 -8.45 -28.64
N GLN A 150 -14.74 -8.40 -27.58
CA GLN A 150 -13.58 -9.29 -27.44
C GLN A 150 -13.88 -10.60 -26.73
N PHE A 151 -14.82 -10.60 -25.78
CA PHE A 151 -15.07 -11.75 -24.91
C PHE A 151 -16.53 -12.23 -24.91
N GLY A 152 -17.44 -11.49 -25.54
CA GLY A 152 -18.88 -11.75 -25.51
C GLY A 152 -19.54 -11.38 -24.17
N ASN A 153 -18.98 -11.85 -23.06
CA ASN A 153 -19.52 -11.63 -21.71
C ASN A 153 -18.42 -11.73 -20.63
N ARG A 154 -18.80 -11.52 -19.36
CA ARG A 154 -17.90 -11.56 -18.20
C ARG A 154 -17.25 -12.94 -17.99
N ALA A 155 -17.94 -14.04 -18.30
CA ALA A 155 -17.36 -15.38 -18.17
C ALA A 155 -16.24 -15.62 -19.18
N GLY A 156 -16.45 -15.20 -20.44
CA GLY A 156 -15.39 -15.23 -21.48
C GLY A 156 -14.21 -14.33 -21.10
N TRP A 157 -14.47 -13.15 -20.55
CA TRP A 157 -13.45 -12.23 -20.06
C TRP A 157 -12.62 -12.86 -18.95
N LEU A 158 -13.27 -13.47 -17.95
CA LEU A 158 -12.58 -14.09 -16.82
C LEU A 158 -11.72 -15.28 -17.29
N ALA A 159 -12.21 -16.11 -18.20
CA ALA A 159 -11.45 -17.23 -18.76
C ALA A 159 -10.16 -16.74 -19.47
N ALA A 160 -10.28 -15.73 -20.34
CA ALA A 160 -9.14 -15.13 -21.04
C ALA A 160 -8.18 -14.43 -20.07
N THR A 161 -8.72 -13.69 -19.10
CA THR A 161 -7.94 -12.95 -18.11
C THR A 161 -7.16 -13.90 -17.20
N ARG A 162 -7.75 -15.02 -16.75
CA ARG A 162 -7.04 -16.05 -15.98
C ARG A 162 -5.82 -16.58 -16.74
N LYS A 163 -5.96 -16.87 -18.03
CA LYS A 163 -4.82 -17.29 -18.88
C LYS A 163 -3.74 -16.20 -18.96
N LEU A 164 -4.13 -14.93 -19.12
CA LEU A 164 -3.21 -13.80 -19.11
C LEU A 164 -2.44 -13.72 -17.78
N LEU A 165 -3.14 -13.84 -16.65
CA LEU A 165 -2.53 -13.75 -15.32
C LEU A 165 -1.53 -14.89 -15.07
N PHE A 166 -1.95 -16.14 -15.23
CA PHE A 166 -1.08 -17.29 -14.96
C PHE A 166 0.12 -17.36 -15.91
N SER A 167 -0.06 -17.00 -17.20
CA SER A 167 1.07 -16.97 -18.15
C SER A 167 2.12 -15.87 -17.85
N ASN A 168 1.74 -14.87 -17.06
CA ASN A 168 2.63 -13.81 -16.54
C ASN A 168 3.01 -14.01 -15.07
N GLY A 169 2.76 -15.20 -14.50
CA GLY A 169 3.20 -15.57 -13.15
C GLY A 169 2.41 -14.94 -11.99
N PHE A 170 1.26 -14.31 -12.26
CA PHE A 170 0.32 -13.91 -11.20
C PHE A 170 -0.44 -15.12 -10.67
N ASN A 171 -0.76 -15.10 -9.38
CA ASN A 171 -1.46 -16.19 -8.71
C ASN A 171 -2.65 -15.74 -7.86
N GLY A 172 -3.04 -14.46 -7.94
CA GLY A 172 -4.20 -13.96 -7.22
C GLY A 172 -4.80 -12.66 -7.72
N SER A 173 -5.85 -12.23 -7.01
CA SER A 173 -6.59 -10.98 -7.21
C SER A 173 -6.74 -10.23 -5.89
N GLY A 174 -6.38 -8.95 -5.90
CA GLY A 174 -6.41 -8.05 -4.78
C GLY A 174 -7.76 -7.38 -4.56
N ALA A 175 -7.73 -6.20 -3.92
CA ALA A 175 -8.92 -5.45 -3.57
C ALA A 175 -9.75 -5.07 -4.80
N TRP A 176 -11.07 -4.91 -4.61
CA TRP A 176 -12.05 -4.50 -5.63
C TRP A 176 -12.10 -5.39 -6.88
N SER A 177 -11.68 -6.64 -6.76
CA SER A 177 -11.76 -7.61 -7.85
C SER A 177 -13.18 -8.17 -8.02
N ALA A 178 -13.49 -8.72 -9.19
CA ALA A 178 -14.75 -9.38 -9.51
C ALA A 178 -14.94 -10.72 -8.76
N THR A 179 -14.94 -10.67 -7.42
CA THR A 179 -14.86 -11.83 -6.53
C THR A 179 -16.00 -12.82 -6.76
N GLN A 180 -17.20 -12.34 -7.07
CA GLN A 180 -18.34 -13.21 -7.38
C GLN A 180 -18.08 -14.05 -8.65
N ASP A 181 -17.61 -13.42 -9.73
CA ASP A 181 -17.26 -14.13 -10.97
C ASP A 181 -16.09 -15.09 -10.73
N ILE A 182 -15.07 -14.65 -9.99
CA ILE A 182 -13.87 -15.43 -9.66
C ILE A 182 -14.26 -16.71 -8.91
N ARG A 183 -15.13 -16.62 -7.90
CA ARG A 183 -15.59 -17.76 -7.10
C ARG A 183 -16.54 -18.68 -7.87
N ALA A 184 -17.37 -18.11 -8.75
CA ALA A 184 -18.30 -18.90 -9.58
C ALA A 184 -17.59 -19.68 -10.69
N SER A 185 -16.33 -19.34 -11.02
CA SER A 185 -15.58 -20.07 -12.05
C SER A 185 -15.27 -21.50 -11.63
N LYS A 186 -15.64 -22.46 -12.50
CA LYS A 186 -15.33 -23.89 -12.34
C LYS A 186 -13.83 -24.18 -12.20
N ASP A 187 -12.98 -23.30 -12.75
CA ASP A 187 -11.53 -23.48 -12.74
C ASP A 187 -10.93 -23.27 -11.34
N GLN A 188 -11.67 -22.65 -10.41
CA GLN A 188 -11.24 -22.48 -9.01
C GLN A 188 -10.96 -23.80 -8.29
N ASN A 189 -11.53 -24.91 -8.76
CA ASN A 189 -11.30 -26.22 -8.15
C ASN A 189 -9.95 -26.84 -8.59
N GLN A 190 -9.49 -26.50 -9.80
CA GLN A 190 -8.31 -27.10 -10.44
C GLN A 190 -7.08 -26.21 -10.38
N GLN A 191 -7.23 -24.91 -10.70
CA GLN A 191 -6.18 -23.91 -10.64
C GLN A 191 -6.74 -22.63 -9.99
N PRO A 192 -6.94 -22.62 -8.67
CA PRO A 192 -7.40 -21.46 -7.94
C PRO A 192 -6.70 -20.15 -8.34
N LEU A 193 -7.50 -19.09 -8.52
CA LEU A 193 -6.97 -17.72 -8.44
C LEU A 193 -7.30 -17.24 -7.03
N ALA A 194 -6.28 -17.18 -6.17
CA ALA A 194 -6.46 -16.74 -4.79
C ALA A 194 -7.02 -15.32 -4.77
N TYR A 195 -7.96 -15.01 -3.88
CA TYR A 195 -8.63 -13.70 -3.89
C TYR A 195 -8.68 -13.07 -2.51
N THR A 196 -8.82 -11.74 -2.47
CA THR A 196 -9.09 -10.99 -1.24
C THR A 196 -10.46 -10.32 -1.31
N VAL A 197 -11.04 -10.01 -0.16
CA VAL A 197 -12.33 -9.31 -0.05
C VAL A 197 -12.19 -8.02 0.75
N ASN A 198 -12.74 -6.92 0.22
CA ASN A 198 -12.93 -5.67 0.95
C ASN A 198 -14.24 -5.74 1.74
N LEU A 199 -14.17 -5.43 3.03
CA LEU A 199 -15.34 -5.47 3.91
C LEU A 199 -15.94 -4.09 4.17
N ASP A 200 -15.16 -3.02 4.07
CA ASP A 200 -15.64 -1.64 4.23
C ASP A 200 -16.39 -1.41 5.56
N PHE A 201 -15.83 -1.87 6.69
CA PHE A 201 -16.49 -1.76 8.00
C PHE A 201 -16.74 -0.32 8.42
N MET A 202 -15.72 0.54 8.41
CA MET A 202 -15.88 1.94 8.82
C MET A 202 -16.53 2.78 7.74
N SER A 203 -16.15 2.58 6.48
CA SER A 203 -16.75 3.32 5.36
C SER A 203 -18.21 2.94 5.11
N GLY A 204 -18.56 1.67 5.26
CA GLY A 204 -19.94 1.16 5.25
C GLY A 204 -20.76 1.70 6.41
N TYR A 205 -20.20 1.73 7.63
CA TYR A 205 -20.86 2.40 8.75
C TYR A 205 -21.06 3.89 8.48
N GLY A 206 -20.06 4.56 7.93
CA GLY A 206 -20.14 5.97 7.54
C GLY A 206 -21.21 6.26 6.48
N ASN A 207 -21.49 5.32 5.57
CA ASN A 207 -22.62 5.42 4.64
C ASN A 207 -23.97 5.36 5.37
N GLN A 208 -24.12 4.43 6.31
CA GLN A 208 -25.36 4.28 7.08
C GLN A 208 -25.59 5.46 8.04
N ARG A 209 -24.53 5.89 8.72
CA ARG A 209 -24.55 6.97 9.70
C ARG A 209 -24.73 8.34 9.05
N GLY A 210 -24.11 8.55 7.88
CA GLY A 210 -23.99 9.86 7.25
C GLY A 210 -22.81 10.68 7.79
N GLY A 211 -22.48 11.76 7.06
CA GLY A 211 -21.40 12.69 7.41
C GLY A 211 -20.06 12.43 6.70
N THR A 212 -19.92 11.32 5.98
CA THR A 212 -18.74 11.08 5.12
C THR A 212 -18.83 11.83 3.79
N TYR A 213 -17.69 12.04 3.14
CA TYR A 213 -17.58 12.61 1.80
C TYR A 213 -16.52 11.88 0.98
N VAL A 214 -16.44 12.17 -0.33
CA VAL A 214 -15.46 11.55 -1.23
C VAL A 214 -14.13 12.30 -1.12
N GLN A 215 -13.04 11.56 -0.94
CA GLN A 215 -11.67 12.03 -1.16
C GLN A 215 -11.03 11.20 -2.28
N PRO A 216 -10.06 11.74 -3.03
CA PRO A 216 -9.41 10.98 -4.10
C PRO A 216 -8.78 9.67 -3.58
N GLY A 217 -9.38 8.54 -3.95
CA GLY A 217 -8.92 7.18 -3.61
C GLY A 217 -9.51 6.59 -2.33
N HIS A 218 -10.22 7.36 -1.50
CA HIS A 218 -10.74 6.88 -0.23
C HIS A 218 -11.92 7.69 0.33
N LYS A 219 -12.41 7.27 1.50
CA LYS A 219 -13.53 7.91 2.20
C LYS A 219 -13.01 9.02 3.12
N GLY A 220 -13.56 10.22 2.97
CA GLY A 220 -13.33 11.34 3.86
C GLY A 220 -14.28 11.37 5.05
N TYR A 221 -13.77 11.83 6.19
CA TYR A 221 -14.48 11.96 7.46
C TYR A 221 -14.31 13.38 8.01
N PRO A 222 -15.30 13.95 8.72
CA PRO A 222 -15.16 15.26 9.34
C PRO A 222 -13.91 15.32 10.22
N ASN A 223 -13.03 16.30 9.96
CA ASN A 223 -11.77 16.48 10.68
C ASN A 223 -10.86 15.24 10.75
N ASP A 224 -10.92 14.35 9.74
CA ASP A 224 -10.18 13.07 9.73
C ASP A 224 -10.54 12.15 10.92
N ALA A 225 -11.69 12.38 11.55
CA ALA A 225 -12.17 11.64 12.70
C ALA A 225 -13.18 10.56 12.28
N ILE A 226 -12.71 9.31 12.21
CA ILE A 226 -13.59 8.16 11.92
C ILE A 226 -14.65 7.97 13.02
N PHE A 227 -15.75 7.29 12.72
CA PHE A 227 -16.85 7.13 13.68
C PHE A 227 -16.66 5.96 14.66
N VAL A 228 -15.42 5.70 15.10
CA VAL A 228 -15.07 4.54 15.93
C VAL A 228 -15.65 4.60 17.35
N PHE A 229 -15.93 5.82 17.84
CA PHE A 229 -16.51 6.04 19.16
C PHE A 229 -18.03 6.11 19.15
N ASP A 230 -18.66 5.99 17.98
CA ASP A 230 -20.11 5.97 17.90
C ASP A 230 -20.67 4.69 18.53
N PRO A 231 -21.74 4.79 19.33
CA PRO A 231 -22.32 3.64 20.03
C PRO A 231 -22.87 2.58 19.06
N GLY A 232 -23.22 2.98 17.83
CA GLY A 232 -23.73 2.08 16.79
C GLY A 232 -22.66 1.28 16.04
N PHE A 233 -21.38 1.66 16.12
CA PHE A 233 -20.33 1.06 15.30
C PHE A 233 -20.09 -0.42 15.63
N GLU A 234 -20.02 -0.80 16.91
CA GLU A 234 -19.79 -2.20 17.29
C GLU A 234 -20.97 -3.10 16.86
N ALA A 235 -22.21 -2.64 17.04
CA ALA A 235 -23.40 -3.35 16.58
C ALA A 235 -23.44 -3.48 15.05
N PHE A 236 -23.02 -2.44 14.32
CA PHE A 236 -22.87 -2.49 12.87
C PHE A 236 -21.83 -3.55 12.47
N CYS A 237 -20.64 -3.55 13.05
CA CYS A 237 -19.60 -4.53 12.73
C CYS A 237 -20.06 -5.97 12.95
N GLU A 238 -20.74 -6.24 14.07
CA GLU A 238 -21.32 -7.55 14.36
C GLU A 238 -22.36 -7.97 13.31
N ALA A 239 -23.26 -7.07 12.91
CA ALA A 239 -24.26 -7.36 11.88
C ALA A 239 -23.62 -7.56 10.49
N HIS A 240 -22.68 -6.69 10.13
CA HIS A 240 -21.98 -6.69 8.85
C HIS A 240 -21.09 -7.92 8.67
N ALA A 241 -20.45 -8.40 9.73
CA ALA A 241 -19.61 -9.59 9.70
C ALA A 241 -20.37 -10.90 9.47
N LYS A 242 -21.71 -10.92 9.61
CA LYS A 242 -22.53 -12.12 9.29
C LYS A 242 -22.34 -12.58 7.84
N GLN A 243 -22.11 -11.63 6.93
CA GLN A 243 -21.88 -11.92 5.51
C GLN A 243 -20.66 -12.84 5.27
N LEU A 244 -19.70 -12.88 6.21
CA LEU A 244 -18.47 -13.67 6.08
C LEU A 244 -18.74 -15.18 6.03
N SER A 245 -19.89 -15.62 6.55
CA SER A 245 -20.31 -17.02 6.53
C SER A 245 -20.31 -17.62 5.12
N GLN A 246 -20.49 -16.80 4.08
CA GLN A 246 -20.46 -17.24 2.68
C GLN A 246 -19.07 -17.65 2.18
N TYR A 247 -18.01 -17.25 2.88
CA TYR A 247 -16.60 -17.46 2.51
C TYR A 247 -15.85 -18.38 3.48
N LYS A 248 -16.37 -18.57 4.70
CA LYS A 248 -15.72 -19.25 5.83
C LYS A 248 -15.03 -20.58 5.54
N GLN A 249 -15.50 -21.31 4.53
CA GLN A 249 -15.00 -22.63 4.13
C GLN A 249 -14.31 -22.64 2.76
N ASP A 250 -14.14 -21.47 2.13
CA ASP A 250 -13.53 -21.37 0.80
C ASP A 250 -12.00 -21.31 0.92
N PRO A 251 -11.26 -22.38 0.59
CA PRO A 251 -9.81 -22.40 0.75
C PRO A 251 -9.08 -21.42 -0.19
N ASN A 252 -9.78 -20.85 -1.17
CA ASN A 252 -9.19 -19.96 -2.17
C ASN A 252 -9.14 -18.49 -1.71
N LEU A 253 -9.78 -18.16 -0.59
CA LEU A 253 -9.72 -16.81 -0.02
C LEU A 253 -8.39 -16.62 0.71
N PHE A 254 -7.60 -15.66 0.26
CA PHE A 254 -6.34 -15.27 0.89
C PHE A 254 -6.59 -14.51 2.20
N GLY A 255 -7.56 -13.60 2.23
CA GLY A 255 -7.95 -12.87 3.43
C GLY A 255 -8.79 -11.63 3.18
N TYR A 256 -9.06 -10.90 4.27
CA TYR A 256 -9.95 -9.75 4.28
C TYR A 256 -9.23 -8.43 4.54
N PHE A 257 -9.55 -7.41 3.75
CA PHE A 257 -9.31 -6.02 4.11
C PHE A 257 -10.53 -5.46 4.83
N SER A 258 -10.34 -4.85 6.01
CA SER A 258 -11.47 -4.26 6.74
C SER A 258 -11.96 -2.96 6.12
N ASP A 259 -11.04 -2.16 5.58
CA ASP A 259 -11.29 -0.86 4.95
C ASP A 259 -10.11 -0.51 4.02
N ASN A 260 -10.14 0.69 3.43
CA ASN A 260 -9.05 1.25 2.64
C ASN A 260 -8.68 2.67 3.12
N GLU A 261 -7.41 2.90 3.41
CA GLU A 261 -6.82 4.22 3.66
C GLU A 261 -7.56 5.05 4.74
N LEU A 262 -8.02 4.41 5.82
CA LEU A 262 -8.67 5.13 6.93
C LEU A 262 -7.75 6.22 7.49
N PRO A 263 -8.27 7.42 7.87
CA PRO A 263 -7.44 8.53 8.35
C PRO A 263 -7.00 8.35 9.81
N LEU A 264 -6.19 7.32 10.08
CA LEU A 264 -5.58 7.04 11.38
C LEU A 264 -4.32 7.89 11.57
N LEU A 265 -4.51 9.13 12.00
CA LEU A 265 -3.48 10.17 12.01
C LEU A 265 -3.17 10.65 13.43
N ARG A 266 -1.92 11.08 13.68
CA ARG A 266 -1.52 11.70 14.96
C ARG A 266 -2.38 12.93 15.31
N LYS A 267 -2.92 13.61 14.30
CA LYS A 267 -3.84 14.75 14.48
C LYS A 267 -5.27 14.35 14.81
N ASN A 268 -5.60 13.06 14.98
CA ASN A 268 -6.94 12.64 15.35
C ASN A 268 -7.39 13.25 16.69
N LEU A 269 -6.53 13.37 17.71
CA LEU A 269 -6.91 14.01 18.97
C LEU A 269 -7.44 15.43 18.74
N ASP A 270 -6.66 16.24 18.01
CA ASP A 270 -7.04 17.60 17.61
C ASP A 270 -8.36 17.57 16.79
N GLY A 271 -8.49 16.65 15.83
CA GLY A 271 -9.65 16.51 14.96
C GLY A 271 -10.95 16.16 15.69
N TYR A 272 -10.91 15.21 16.63
CA TYR A 272 -12.08 14.85 17.45
C TYR A 272 -12.47 15.97 18.41
N LEU A 273 -11.50 16.67 19.02
CA LEU A 273 -11.78 17.80 19.91
C LEU A 273 -12.35 19.02 19.17
N ALA A 274 -12.20 19.08 17.85
CA ALA A 274 -12.79 20.11 16.99
C ALA A 274 -14.19 19.75 16.46
N LEU A 275 -14.71 18.57 16.75
CA LEU A 275 -16.08 18.19 16.39
C LEU A 275 -17.11 18.90 17.29
N PRO A 276 -18.39 19.03 16.87
CA PRO A 276 -19.46 19.51 17.73
C PRO A 276 -19.54 18.73 19.05
N PRO A 277 -19.81 19.37 20.21
CA PRO A 277 -19.87 18.68 21.51
C PRO A 277 -20.90 17.54 21.63
N SER A 278 -21.90 17.52 20.75
CA SER A 278 -22.89 16.46 20.63
C SER A 278 -22.35 15.19 19.96
N GLU A 279 -21.23 15.26 19.24
CA GLU A 279 -20.66 14.11 18.54
C GLU A 279 -20.05 13.10 19.53
N PRO A 280 -20.35 11.78 19.40
CA PRO A 280 -19.75 10.75 20.25
C PRO A 280 -18.22 10.77 20.23
N GLY A 281 -17.64 11.05 19.06
CA GLY A 281 -16.20 11.22 18.90
C GLY A 281 -15.61 12.37 19.73
N TYR A 282 -16.28 13.53 19.78
CA TYR A 282 -15.88 14.64 20.65
C TYR A 282 -15.91 14.22 22.11
N GLN A 283 -17.02 13.61 22.55
CA GLN A 283 -17.22 13.24 23.95
C GLN A 283 -16.17 12.23 24.42
N ALA A 284 -15.83 11.25 23.58
CA ALA A 284 -14.78 10.28 23.86
C ALA A 284 -13.39 10.95 23.96
N ALA A 285 -13.05 11.82 23.02
CA ALA A 285 -11.77 12.54 23.04
C ALA A 285 -11.64 13.51 24.23
N LYS A 286 -12.72 14.24 24.54
CA LYS A 286 -12.79 15.15 25.68
C LYS A 286 -12.61 14.41 26.99
N LYS A 287 -13.35 13.30 27.19
CA LYS A 287 -13.20 12.44 28.36
C LYS A 287 -11.76 11.91 28.49
N TRP A 288 -11.19 11.38 27.41
CA TRP A 288 -9.82 10.86 27.41
C TRP A 288 -8.79 11.92 27.81
N ALA A 289 -8.97 13.16 27.32
CA ALA A 289 -8.11 14.29 27.61
C ALA A 289 -8.27 14.78 29.07
N ASP A 290 -9.50 14.92 29.55
CA ASP A 290 -9.82 15.39 30.91
C ASP A 290 -9.25 14.44 31.98
N GLU A 291 -9.40 13.13 31.79
CA GLU A 291 -8.83 12.10 32.69
C GLU A 291 -7.30 12.16 32.78
N ARG A 292 -6.65 12.86 31.84
CA ARG A 292 -5.18 13.04 31.77
C ARG A 292 -4.75 14.47 32.05
N GLY A 293 -5.67 15.36 32.43
CA GLY A 293 -5.38 16.78 32.65
C GLY A 293 -4.90 17.51 31.38
N ILE A 294 -5.30 17.04 30.20
CA ILE A 294 -4.91 17.61 28.90
C ILE A 294 -5.97 18.63 28.48
N SER A 295 -5.55 19.88 28.27
CA SER A 295 -6.37 20.92 27.62
C SER A 295 -5.92 21.12 26.16
N PRO A 296 -6.76 21.72 25.28
CA PRO A 296 -6.34 22.05 23.92
C PRO A 296 -5.04 22.88 23.84
N ALA A 297 -4.78 23.74 24.83
CA ALA A 297 -3.57 24.56 24.91
C ALA A 297 -2.31 23.77 25.31
N THR A 298 -2.46 22.56 25.83
CA THR A 298 -1.37 21.74 26.39
C THR A 298 -1.17 20.41 25.64
N ILE A 299 -1.81 20.21 24.48
CA ILE A 299 -1.65 18.98 23.69
C ILE A 299 -0.21 18.87 23.17
N THR A 300 0.46 17.80 23.57
CA THR A 300 1.81 17.43 23.07
C THR A 300 1.75 16.38 21.96
N ASP A 301 2.87 16.16 21.28
CA ASP A 301 2.98 15.08 20.29
C ASP A 301 2.87 13.69 20.92
N GLN A 302 3.28 13.52 22.18
CA GLN A 302 3.04 12.26 22.89
C GLN A 302 1.55 12.02 23.12
N ASN A 303 0.79 13.05 23.49
CA ASN A 303 -0.67 12.91 23.65
C ASN A 303 -1.36 12.52 22.34
N ARG A 304 -0.90 13.09 21.22
CA ARG A 304 -1.37 12.73 19.87
C ARG A 304 -1.10 11.27 19.52
N GLN A 305 0.09 10.78 19.82
CA GLN A 305 0.47 9.38 19.61
C GLN A 305 -0.36 8.43 20.49
N ASP A 306 -0.50 8.76 21.77
CA ASP A 306 -1.26 7.95 22.73
C ASP A 306 -2.75 7.89 22.35
N PHE A 307 -3.31 9.01 21.90
CA PHE A 307 -4.70 9.05 21.45
C PHE A 307 -4.91 8.30 20.13
N LEU A 308 -3.97 8.40 19.18
CA LEU A 308 -4.00 7.59 17.96
C LEU A 308 -4.02 6.10 18.30
N ALA A 309 -3.14 5.65 19.21
CA ALA A 309 -3.13 4.27 19.67
C ALA A 309 -4.47 3.88 20.32
N PHE A 310 -5.06 4.76 21.13
CA PHE A 310 -6.38 4.55 21.75
C PHE A 310 -7.51 4.38 20.72
N ALA A 311 -7.59 5.27 19.72
CA ALA A 311 -8.60 5.18 18.66
C ALA A 311 -8.40 3.94 17.77
N ALA A 312 -7.14 3.63 17.42
CA ALA A 312 -6.80 2.44 16.66
C ALA A 312 -7.13 1.14 17.42
N GLU A 313 -6.87 1.09 18.73
CA GLU A 313 -7.18 -0.06 19.58
C GLU A 313 -8.69 -0.33 19.59
N ARG A 314 -9.50 0.72 19.72
CA ARG A 314 -10.97 0.63 19.63
C ARG A 314 -11.41 0.08 18.27
N TYR A 315 -10.86 0.57 17.16
CA TYR A 315 -11.22 0.11 15.81
C TYR A 315 -10.85 -1.35 15.59
N PHE A 316 -9.56 -1.69 15.76
CA PHE A 316 -9.06 -3.03 15.45
C PHE A 316 -9.65 -4.10 16.37
N SER A 317 -9.88 -3.80 17.65
CA SER A 317 -10.52 -4.76 18.57
C SER A 317 -11.96 -5.10 18.17
N ILE A 318 -12.77 -4.10 17.81
CA ILE A 318 -14.16 -4.29 17.37
C ILE A 318 -14.19 -5.11 16.08
N VAL A 319 -13.39 -4.70 15.09
CA VAL A 319 -13.38 -5.34 13.77
C VAL A 319 -12.84 -6.77 13.85
N ALA A 320 -11.72 -7.00 14.55
CA ALA A 320 -11.15 -8.34 14.70
C ALA A 320 -12.10 -9.28 15.44
N LYS A 321 -12.76 -8.80 16.51
CA LYS A 321 -13.77 -9.58 17.25
C LYS A 321 -14.92 -10.00 16.36
N ALA A 322 -15.50 -9.07 15.59
CA ALA A 322 -16.60 -9.37 14.69
C ALA A 322 -16.17 -10.32 13.56
N LEU A 323 -15.02 -10.06 12.91
CA LEU A 323 -14.49 -10.87 11.83
C LEU A 323 -14.23 -12.31 12.29
N LYS A 324 -13.42 -12.50 13.35
CA LYS A 324 -13.02 -13.84 13.82
C LYS A 324 -14.17 -14.64 14.42
N LYS A 325 -15.24 -13.99 14.87
CA LYS A 325 -16.47 -14.67 15.30
C LYS A 325 -17.15 -15.41 14.15
N TYR A 326 -17.26 -14.77 12.98
CA TYR A 326 -17.95 -15.35 11.83
C TYR A 326 -17.03 -16.15 10.92
N ASP A 327 -15.76 -15.75 10.82
CA ASP A 327 -14.74 -16.45 10.05
C ASP A 327 -13.40 -16.52 10.83
N PRO A 328 -13.18 -17.59 11.61
CA PRO A 328 -11.94 -17.77 12.37
C PRO A 328 -10.78 -18.27 11.49
N ASN A 329 -11.05 -18.74 10.28
CA ASN A 329 -10.06 -19.44 9.45
C ASN A 329 -9.24 -18.46 8.61
N HIS A 330 -9.87 -17.45 8.03
CA HIS A 330 -9.21 -16.53 7.10
C HIS A 330 -8.45 -15.40 7.79
N MET A 331 -7.41 -14.93 7.10
CA MET A 331 -6.53 -13.88 7.59
C MET A 331 -7.23 -12.52 7.62
N TYR A 332 -7.02 -11.78 8.71
CA TYR A 332 -7.33 -10.35 8.77
C TYR A 332 -6.12 -9.53 8.31
N LEU A 333 -6.25 -8.88 7.16
CA LEU A 333 -5.17 -8.17 6.47
C LEU A 333 -5.10 -6.68 6.83
N GLY A 334 -6.00 -6.17 7.67
CA GLY A 334 -6.04 -4.76 8.09
C GLY A 334 -6.76 -3.83 7.12
N CYS A 335 -6.48 -2.53 7.23
CA CYS A 335 -7.19 -1.44 6.55
C CYS A 335 -6.35 -0.67 5.51
N ARG A 336 -5.31 -1.32 4.95
CA ARG A 336 -4.50 -0.81 3.83
C ARG A 336 -3.90 0.56 4.14
N PHE A 337 -2.96 0.59 5.09
CA PHE A 337 -2.33 1.82 5.55
C PHE A 337 -1.68 2.58 4.39
N HIS A 338 -1.75 3.91 4.44
CA HIS A 338 -1.19 4.78 3.40
C HIS A 338 -0.53 6.01 3.99
N GLY A 339 0.19 6.75 3.13
CA GLY A 339 0.85 7.99 3.52
C GLY A 339 1.78 7.80 4.72
N ALA A 340 1.67 8.67 5.71
CA ALA A 340 2.52 8.66 6.90
C ALA A 340 2.20 7.53 7.90
N GLN A 341 1.02 6.90 7.81
CA GLN A 341 0.53 5.92 8.80
C GLN A 341 1.45 4.71 8.93
N ARG A 342 2.04 4.28 7.80
CA ARG A 342 3.01 3.19 7.75
C ARG A 342 4.32 3.48 8.47
N TYR A 343 4.52 4.69 9.00
CA TYR A 343 5.71 5.08 9.76
C TYR A 343 5.39 5.43 11.22
N TYR A 344 4.20 5.10 11.73
CA TYR A 344 3.77 5.43 13.10
C TYR A 344 3.92 4.22 14.04
N PRO A 345 4.96 4.17 14.89
CA PRO A 345 5.19 3.03 15.79
C PRO A 345 4.00 2.72 16.71
N GLU A 346 3.35 3.74 17.23
CA GLU A 346 2.19 3.64 18.10
C GLU A 346 0.99 2.95 17.42
N LEU A 347 0.77 3.23 16.13
CA LEU A 347 -0.29 2.61 15.33
C LEU A 347 0.08 1.18 14.96
N LEU A 348 1.32 0.96 14.51
CA LEU A 348 1.82 -0.35 14.07
C LEU A 348 1.84 -1.37 15.22
N ARG A 349 2.24 -0.96 16.43
CA ARG A 349 2.18 -1.83 17.62
C ARG A 349 0.76 -2.25 17.96
N VAL A 350 -0.22 -1.37 17.82
CA VAL A 350 -1.64 -1.70 18.03
C VAL A 350 -2.11 -2.66 16.94
N ALA A 351 -1.85 -2.35 15.67
CA ALA A 351 -2.23 -3.20 14.54
C ALA A 351 -1.69 -4.63 14.69
N GLY A 352 -0.44 -4.79 15.13
CA GLY A 352 0.21 -6.09 15.35
C GLY A 352 -0.50 -7.02 16.35
N LYS A 353 -1.31 -6.47 17.27
CA LYS A 353 -2.12 -7.27 18.22
C LYS A 353 -3.28 -7.99 17.55
N TYR A 354 -3.79 -7.47 16.42
CA TYR A 354 -5.05 -7.87 15.83
C TYR A 354 -4.92 -8.46 14.42
N LEU A 355 -3.93 -7.99 13.66
CA LEU A 355 -3.76 -8.37 12.25
C LEU A 355 -2.95 -9.67 12.12
N ASP A 356 -3.31 -10.48 11.14
CA ASP A 356 -2.51 -11.62 10.70
C ASP A 356 -1.38 -11.14 9.77
N VAL A 357 -1.70 -10.18 8.89
CA VAL A 357 -0.77 -9.52 7.95
C VAL A 357 -1.09 -8.02 7.90
N VAL A 358 -0.08 -7.17 7.88
CA VAL A 358 -0.27 -5.72 7.75
C VAL A 358 -0.31 -5.31 6.27
N SER A 359 -1.44 -4.77 5.80
CA SER A 359 -1.57 -4.24 4.44
C SER A 359 -1.12 -2.79 4.32
N ILE A 360 -0.33 -2.49 3.27
CA ILE A 360 0.26 -1.17 3.04
C ILE A 360 0.13 -0.77 1.57
N ASN A 361 -0.49 0.38 1.31
CA ASN A 361 -0.45 1.09 0.04
C ASN A 361 0.86 1.89 -0.04
N TYR A 362 1.79 1.46 -0.90
CA TYR A 362 3.18 1.93 -0.91
C TYR A 362 3.51 2.82 -2.12
N TYR A 363 2.77 3.93 -2.22
CA TYR A 363 3.08 5.00 -3.18
C TYR A 363 4.22 5.92 -2.74
N ASN A 364 4.71 6.69 -3.70
CA ASN A 364 5.72 7.75 -3.56
C ASN A 364 7.15 7.30 -3.27
N ASN A 365 7.46 6.05 -3.61
CA ASN A 365 8.78 5.45 -3.43
C ASN A 365 9.21 4.75 -4.73
N TRP A 366 10.44 5.01 -5.18
CA TRP A 366 11.00 4.32 -6.34
C TRP A 366 11.44 2.89 -6.00
N THR A 367 12.05 2.75 -4.84
CA THR A 367 12.52 1.48 -4.25
C THR A 367 11.97 1.40 -2.82
N PRO A 368 11.53 0.22 -2.34
CA PRO A 368 11.16 0.02 -0.94
C PRO A 368 12.30 0.42 0.00
N GLU A 369 11.96 1.12 1.08
CA GLU A 369 12.96 1.66 2.01
C GLU A 369 13.36 0.59 3.02
N LYS A 370 14.54 -0.01 2.87
CA LYS A 370 14.98 -1.20 3.65
C LYS A 370 14.74 -1.06 5.16
N GLN A 371 15.08 0.08 5.75
CA GLN A 371 14.89 0.35 7.18
C GLN A 371 13.41 0.26 7.58
N TRP A 372 12.54 1.00 6.89
CA TRP A 372 11.11 1.04 7.22
C TRP A 372 10.43 -0.29 6.99
N VAL A 373 10.82 -0.99 5.91
CA VAL A 373 10.29 -2.33 5.64
C VAL A 373 10.65 -3.29 6.78
N ALA A 374 11.87 -3.26 7.31
CA ALA A 374 12.26 -4.06 8.49
C ALA A 374 11.53 -3.63 9.77
N ASP A 375 11.32 -2.32 9.96
CA ASP A 375 10.62 -1.78 11.13
C ASP A 375 9.15 -2.21 11.19
N TRP A 376 8.50 -2.45 10.05
CA TRP A 376 7.12 -2.96 10.05
C TRP A 376 6.98 -4.30 10.75
N GLU A 377 7.90 -5.25 10.51
CA GLU A 377 7.90 -6.50 11.29
C GLU A 377 8.28 -6.22 12.74
N THR A 378 9.33 -5.44 12.98
CA THR A 378 9.83 -5.19 14.35
C THR A 378 8.77 -4.57 15.25
N LEU A 379 7.93 -3.68 14.72
CA LEU A 379 6.90 -2.97 15.46
C LEU A 379 5.60 -3.77 15.61
N THR A 380 5.25 -4.57 14.61
CA THR A 380 3.96 -5.29 14.58
C THR A 380 4.08 -6.74 15.08
N GLY A 381 5.27 -7.34 14.97
CA GLY A 381 5.46 -8.78 15.14
C GLY A 381 4.82 -9.62 14.02
N LYS A 382 4.43 -8.99 12.90
CA LYS A 382 3.67 -9.62 11.80
C LYS A 382 4.36 -9.36 10.44
N PRO A 383 4.11 -10.22 9.43
CA PRO A 383 4.49 -9.89 8.07
C PRO A 383 3.62 -8.77 7.50
N PHE A 384 4.05 -8.22 6.37
CA PHE A 384 3.28 -7.24 5.62
C PHE A 384 3.03 -7.68 4.18
N ILE A 385 2.05 -7.04 3.54
CA ILE A 385 1.72 -7.18 2.13
C ILE A 385 1.57 -5.79 1.51
N VAL A 386 2.22 -5.53 0.38
CA VAL A 386 2.04 -4.27 -0.35
C VAL A 386 0.76 -4.36 -1.18
N THR A 387 -0.23 -3.56 -0.87
CA THR A 387 -1.56 -3.72 -1.43
C THR A 387 -1.91 -2.74 -2.53
N GLU A 388 -1.06 -1.78 -2.82
CA GLU A 388 -1.23 -0.79 -3.90
C GLU A 388 0.10 -0.10 -4.19
N TRP A 389 0.51 -0.13 -5.45
CA TRP A 389 1.67 0.55 -5.98
C TRP A 389 1.60 0.47 -7.52
N TYR A 390 2.07 1.52 -8.21
CA TYR A 390 2.20 1.56 -9.67
C TYR A 390 2.95 2.82 -10.12
N VAL A 391 3.33 2.81 -11.40
CA VAL A 391 3.70 4.00 -12.19
C VAL A 391 2.93 3.99 -13.52
N LYS A 392 2.81 5.17 -14.12
CA LYS A 392 2.05 5.44 -15.34
C LYS A 392 3.00 5.72 -16.51
N GLY A 393 2.74 5.16 -17.68
CA GLY A 393 3.50 5.42 -18.90
C GLY A 393 2.94 6.62 -19.66
N GLU A 394 3.80 7.57 -20.03
CA GLU A 394 3.45 8.74 -20.84
C GLU A 394 3.18 8.37 -22.31
N ASP A 395 3.69 7.23 -22.77
CA ASP A 395 3.42 6.63 -24.08
C ASP A 395 2.08 5.89 -24.18
N ALA A 396 1.27 5.87 -23.12
CA ALA A 396 -0.06 5.29 -23.14
C ALA A 396 -1.04 6.14 -23.99
N PRO A 397 -1.64 5.59 -25.06
CA PRO A 397 -2.46 6.37 -25.97
C PRO A 397 -3.67 7.02 -25.30
N GLY A 398 -3.82 8.33 -25.47
CA GLY A 398 -5.01 9.08 -25.03
C GLY A 398 -5.10 9.31 -23.51
N LEU A 399 -4.04 9.05 -22.74
CA LEU A 399 -4.03 9.24 -21.29
C LEU A 399 -3.08 10.38 -20.88
N ALA A 400 -3.63 11.36 -20.16
CA ALA A 400 -2.89 12.51 -19.65
C ALA A 400 -2.22 12.24 -18.29
N ASN A 401 -2.52 11.10 -17.66
CA ASN A 401 -1.91 10.66 -16.40
C ASN A 401 -2.12 11.58 -15.19
N THR A 402 -3.19 12.36 -15.20
CA THR A 402 -3.51 13.41 -14.23
C THR A 402 -4.10 12.91 -12.91
N ALA A 403 -4.49 11.63 -12.83
CA ALA A 403 -5.17 11.06 -11.66
C ALA A 403 -4.33 10.02 -10.89
N GLY A 404 -4.47 10.01 -9.57
CA GLY A 404 -3.83 9.04 -8.66
C GLY A 404 -2.34 9.25 -8.39
N ALA A 405 -1.83 8.67 -7.30
CA ALA A 405 -0.53 9.01 -6.72
C ALA A 405 0.70 8.41 -7.43
N GLY A 406 0.53 7.38 -8.28
CA GLY A 406 1.65 6.74 -8.97
C GLY A 406 2.44 7.72 -9.84
N TRP A 407 3.77 7.57 -9.86
CA TRP A 407 4.66 8.42 -10.64
C TRP A 407 4.43 8.24 -12.14
N VAL A 408 4.94 9.17 -12.93
CA VAL A 408 4.91 9.08 -14.40
C VAL A 408 6.31 8.78 -14.91
N VAL A 409 6.42 7.74 -15.73
CA VAL A 409 7.62 7.34 -16.48
C VAL A 409 7.36 7.55 -17.97
N LYS A 410 8.43 7.56 -18.77
CA LYS A 410 8.31 7.85 -20.20
C LYS A 410 7.61 6.74 -20.97
N THR A 411 7.94 5.48 -20.68
CA THR A 411 7.48 4.35 -21.50
C THR A 411 6.85 3.20 -20.72
N GLN A 412 6.10 2.35 -21.42
CA GLN A 412 5.62 1.07 -20.91
C GLN A 412 6.76 0.14 -20.48
N ALA A 413 7.92 0.21 -21.16
CA ALA A 413 9.11 -0.53 -20.76
C ALA A 413 9.65 -0.02 -19.40
N ASP A 414 9.67 1.29 -19.18
CA ASP A 414 10.06 1.90 -17.90
C ASP A 414 9.13 1.49 -16.75
N ARG A 415 7.82 1.30 -17.02
CA ARG A 415 6.89 0.75 -16.02
C ARG A 415 7.32 -0.67 -15.62
N GLY A 416 7.77 -1.48 -16.58
CA GLY A 416 8.30 -2.81 -16.36
C GLY A 416 9.60 -2.82 -15.54
N LEU A 417 10.51 -1.88 -15.82
CA LEU A 417 11.74 -1.70 -15.04
C LEU A 417 11.44 -1.29 -13.59
N PHE A 418 10.50 -0.37 -13.39
CA PHE A 418 10.01 -0.01 -12.07
C PHE A 418 9.41 -1.21 -11.34
N TYR A 419 8.60 -2.03 -12.02
CA TYR A 419 8.01 -3.23 -11.43
C TYR A 419 9.07 -4.14 -10.84
N GLN A 420 10.13 -4.45 -11.61
CA GLN A 420 11.20 -5.30 -11.12
C GLN A 420 11.99 -4.66 -9.99
N ASN A 421 12.37 -3.40 -10.13
CA ASN A 421 13.11 -2.68 -9.09
C ASN A 421 12.41 -2.72 -7.73
N PHE A 422 11.11 -2.45 -7.75
CA PHE A 422 10.31 -2.41 -6.54
C PHE A 422 10.14 -3.80 -5.92
N THR A 423 9.74 -4.79 -6.71
CA THR A 423 9.50 -6.16 -6.22
C THR A 423 10.75 -6.88 -5.78
N LEU A 424 11.92 -6.61 -6.39
CA LEU A 424 13.20 -7.10 -5.88
C LEU A 424 13.49 -6.55 -4.48
N GLY A 425 13.19 -5.28 -4.21
CA GLY A 425 13.29 -4.70 -2.87
C GLY A 425 12.35 -5.35 -1.86
N LEU A 426 11.13 -5.71 -2.28
CA LEU A 426 10.18 -6.45 -1.44
C LEU A 426 10.66 -7.87 -1.13
N LEU A 427 11.14 -8.58 -2.14
CA LEU A 427 11.67 -9.95 -1.99
C LEU A 427 12.86 -10.00 -1.05
N GLU A 428 13.72 -8.98 -1.05
CA GLU A 428 14.89 -8.87 -0.17
C GLU A 428 14.52 -8.73 1.33
N SER A 429 13.34 -8.18 1.65
CA SER A 429 12.98 -7.77 3.01
C SER A 429 12.71 -8.89 4.03
N LYS A 430 12.57 -10.14 3.58
CA LYS A 430 12.21 -11.32 4.40
C LYS A 430 10.86 -11.27 5.13
N ASN A 431 10.17 -10.13 5.22
CA ASN A 431 8.89 -9.99 5.91
C ASN A 431 7.71 -9.60 5.00
N CYS A 432 7.94 -9.43 3.70
CA CYS A 432 6.90 -9.27 2.69
C CYS A 432 6.35 -10.62 2.23
N VAL A 433 5.03 -10.84 2.36
CA VAL A 433 4.36 -12.09 1.93
C VAL A 433 3.62 -11.96 0.59
N GLY A 434 3.70 -10.81 -0.06
CA GLY A 434 3.07 -10.58 -1.36
C GLY A 434 2.98 -9.12 -1.77
N TRP A 435 2.47 -8.89 -2.97
CA TRP A 435 2.22 -7.54 -3.49
C TRP A 435 1.09 -7.53 -4.52
N HIS A 436 0.34 -6.42 -4.54
CA HIS A 436 -0.76 -6.18 -5.47
C HIS A 436 -0.46 -4.96 -6.34
N TRP A 437 -0.27 -5.16 -7.64
CA TRP A 437 -0.19 -4.05 -8.57
C TRP A 437 -1.57 -3.37 -8.70
N PHE A 438 -1.60 -2.04 -8.66
CA PHE A 438 -2.82 -1.27 -8.89
C PHE A 438 -2.74 -0.62 -10.28
N LYS A 439 -3.37 -1.20 -11.32
CA LYS A 439 -4.46 -2.20 -11.26
C LYS A 439 -4.61 -3.00 -12.56
N TYR A 440 -5.70 -3.75 -12.72
CA TYR A 440 -5.95 -4.54 -13.93
C TYR A 440 -6.12 -3.68 -15.20
N GLN A 441 -7.15 -2.83 -15.25
CA GLN A 441 -7.48 -2.02 -16.43
C GLN A 441 -7.19 -0.54 -16.18
N ASP A 442 -6.84 0.20 -17.22
CA ASP A 442 -6.66 1.66 -17.15
C ASP A 442 -7.91 2.42 -16.68
N ASN A 443 -7.71 3.67 -16.28
CA ASN A 443 -8.84 4.57 -16.11
C ASN A 443 -9.38 5.01 -17.46
N ASP A 444 -10.68 5.29 -17.50
CA ASP A 444 -11.37 5.76 -18.69
C ASP A 444 -11.65 7.27 -18.57
N PRO A 445 -10.94 8.14 -19.33
CA PRO A 445 -11.21 9.58 -19.32
C PRO A 445 -12.61 9.98 -19.80
N THR A 446 -13.32 9.09 -20.50
CA THR A 446 -14.69 9.35 -20.99
C THR A 446 -15.75 8.89 -20.00
N LYS A 447 -15.37 8.33 -18.84
CA LYS A 447 -16.32 7.91 -17.81
C LYS A 447 -16.79 9.11 -16.99
N GLU A 448 -18.06 9.47 -17.15
CA GLU A 448 -18.72 10.44 -16.30
C GLU A 448 -18.88 9.91 -14.87
N GLY A 449 -18.75 10.81 -13.87
CA GLY A 449 -18.87 10.44 -12.46
C GLY A 449 -17.81 9.47 -11.94
N ALA A 450 -16.70 9.28 -12.67
CA ALA A 450 -15.58 8.49 -12.18
C ALA A 450 -15.06 9.06 -10.85
N GLU A 451 -14.70 8.17 -9.93
CA GLU A 451 -14.05 8.55 -8.68
C GLU A 451 -12.80 9.40 -9.01
N PRO A 452 -12.54 10.52 -8.29
CA PRO A 452 -11.49 11.47 -8.64
C PRO A 452 -10.11 10.87 -8.92
N SER A 453 -9.68 9.84 -8.18
CA SER A 453 -8.39 9.18 -8.41
C SER A 453 -8.39 8.31 -9.68
N ASN A 454 -9.55 7.99 -10.24
CA ASN A 454 -9.78 7.03 -11.32
C ASN A 454 -10.32 7.66 -12.62
N THR A 455 -10.04 8.94 -12.85
CA THR A 455 -10.51 9.70 -14.02
C THR A 455 -9.63 9.49 -15.25
N ASN A 456 -8.34 9.84 -15.18
CA ASN A 456 -7.43 9.79 -16.35
C ASN A 456 -6.01 9.38 -15.94
N ALA A 457 -5.71 8.08 -16.07
CA ALA A 457 -4.39 7.54 -15.79
C ALA A 457 -4.17 6.14 -16.35
N ASN A 458 -2.93 5.90 -16.76
CA ASN A 458 -2.40 4.62 -17.20
C ASN A 458 -1.97 3.76 -15.99
N LYS A 459 -2.94 3.15 -15.31
CA LYS A 459 -2.71 2.30 -14.11
C LYS A 459 -2.74 0.80 -14.44
N GLY A 460 -3.43 0.44 -15.51
CA GLY A 460 -3.72 -0.92 -15.93
C GLY A 460 -2.52 -1.67 -16.48
N ILE A 461 -2.58 -3.00 -16.40
CA ILE A 461 -1.79 -3.90 -17.24
C ILE A 461 -2.43 -4.08 -18.63
N VAL A 462 -3.71 -3.72 -18.77
CA VAL A 462 -4.43 -3.63 -20.04
C VAL A 462 -5.05 -2.25 -20.21
N ASP A 463 -5.21 -1.83 -21.46
CA ASP A 463 -5.91 -0.59 -21.80
C ASP A 463 -7.45 -0.71 -21.70
N ASN A 464 -8.15 0.37 -22.04
CA ASN A 464 -9.62 0.43 -22.02
C ASN A 464 -10.34 -0.51 -23.01
N THR A 465 -9.58 -1.13 -23.92
CA THR A 465 -10.02 -2.12 -24.90
C THR A 465 -9.39 -3.50 -24.66
N PHE A 466 -8.90 -3.75 -23.44
CA PHE A 466 -8.27 -4.98 -22.99
C PHE A 466 -7.02 -5.40 -23.78
N GLN A 467 -6.36 -4.46 -24.46
CA GLN A 467 -5.07 -4.73 -25.08
C GLN A 467 -3.99 -4.75 -23.99
N PRO A 468 -3.21 -5.84 -23.89
CA PRO A 468 -2.14 -5.92 -22.90
C PRO A 468 -0.98 -5.00 -23.22
N TYR A 469 -0.46 -4.34 -22.19
CA TYR A 469 0.78 -3.59 -22.29
C TYR A 469 1.99 -4.53 -22.25
N GLN A 470 2.33 -5.12 -23.40
CA GLN A 470 3.35 -6.18 -23.48
C GLN A 470 4.71 -5.80 -22.88
N PRO A 471 5.29 -4.60 -23.10
CA PRO A 471 6.58 -4.24 -22.50
C PRO A 471 6.58 -4.24 -20.96
N LEU A 472 5.44 -3.92 -20.33
CA LEU A 472 5.25 -4.03 -18.89
C LEU A 472 5.15 -5.50 -18.46
N LEU A 473 4.29 -6.26 -19.15
CA LEU A 473 4.03 -7.66 -18.83
C LEU A 473 5.25 -8.57 -19.01
N ASP A 474 6.10 -8.30 -20.00
CA ASP A 474 7.34 -9.06 -20.20
C ASP A 474 8.25 -8.98 -18.96
N LYS A 475 8.39 -7.78 -18.40
CA LYS A 475 9.19 -7.56 -17.19
C LYS A 475 8.51 -8.09 -15.92
N MET A 476 7.19 -8.01 -15.83
CA MET A 476 6.44 -8.67 -14.76
C MET A 476 6.65 -10.19 -14.81
N LYS A 477 6.45 -10.81 -15.97
CA LYS A 477 6.59 -12.25 -16.18
C LYS A 477 7.99 -12.76 -15.82
N GLU A 478 9.03 -12.07 -16.31
CA GLU A 478 10.44 -12.40 -16.04
C GLU A 478 10.70 -12.54 -14.54
N LEU A 479 10.21 -11.60 -13.73
CA LEU A 479 10.39 -11.65 -12.27
C LEU A 479 9.42 -12.62 -11.59
N ASN A 480 8.14 -12.59 -11.97
CA ASN A 480 7.09 -13.36 -11.32
C ASN A 480 7.35 -14.86 -11.39
N GLN A 481 7.86 -15.36 -12.52
CA GLN A 481 8.24 -16.76 -12.68
C GLN A 481 9.43 -17.17 -11.79
N GLN A 482 10.19 -16.20 -11.28
CA GLN A 482 11.38 -16.40 -10.47
C GLN A 482 11.19 -16.02 -8.99
N MET A 483 10.00 -15.54 -8.58
CA MET A 483 9.81 -14.93 -7.25
C MET A 483 10.24 -15.83 -6.07
N TYR A 484 10.02 -17.14 -6.16
CA TYR A 484 10.43 -18.09 -5.12
C TYR A 484 11.93 -18.31 -5.06
N HIS A 485 12.59 -18.42 -6.23
CA HIS A 485 14.05 -18.56 -6.30
C HIS A 485 14.76 -17.26 -5.97
N LEU A 486 14.19 -16.10 -6.32
CA LEU A 486 14.67 -14.79 -5.91
C LEU A 486 14.62 -14.63 -4.39
N ALA A 487 13.54 -15.08 -3.74
CA ALA A 487 13.45 -15.08 -2.28
C ALA A 487 14.55 -15.94 -1.64
N ASP A 488 14.78 -17.17 -2.13
CA ASP A 488 15.85 -18.04 -1.65
C ASP A 488 17.24 -17.43 -1.88
N PHE A 489 17.43 -16.83 -3.06
CA PHE A 489 18.66 -16.15 -3.43
C PHE A 489 18.99 -15.02 -2.46
N PHE A 490 18.04 -14.11 -2.19
CA PHE A 490 18.25 -13.03 -1.22
C PHE A 490 18.40 -13.55 0.21
N ASP A 491 17.79 -14.69 0.57
CA ASP A 491 17.98 -15.30 1.88
C ASP A 491 19.39 -15.86 2.08
N SER A 492 20.00 -16.36 1.00
CA SER A 492 21.36 -16.90 0.99
C SER A 492 22.46 -15.83 0.93
N ARG A 493 22.13 -14.60 0.49
CA ARG A 493 23.08 -13.48 0.47
C ARG A 493 23.42 -13.09 1.90
N SER A 494 24.72 -13.04 2.18
CA SER A 494 25.20 -12.48 3.44
C SER A 494 24.77 -11.02 3.54
N PRO A 495 24.41 -10.50 4.72
CA PRO A 495 23.96 -9.11 4.89
C PRO A 495 25.00 -8.05 4.49
N HIS A 496 26.21 -8.46 4.06
CA HIS A 496 27.36 -7.61 3.74
C HIS A 496 27.89 -7.83 2.31
N GLN A 497 27.21 -8.61 1.47
CA GLN A 497 27.50 -8.63 0.03
C GLN A 497 26.52 -7.67 -0.67
N PRO A 498 27.03 -6.64 -1.37
CA PRO A 498 26.21 -5.61 -2.02
C PRO A 498 25.28 -6.17 -3.10
#